data_AF-A0A6P7F263-F1
#
_entry.id   AF-A0A6P7F263-F1
#
_cell.length_a   1.000
_cell.length_b   1.000
_cell.length_c   1.000
_cell.angle_alpha   90.00
_cell.angle_beta   90.00
_cell.angle_gamma   90.00
#
_symmetry.space_group_name_H-M   'P 1'
#
loop_
_entity.id
_entity.type
_entity.pdbx_description
1 polymer ?
#
loop_
_entity_poly.entity_id
_entity_poly.type
_entity_poly.pdbx_seq_one_letter_code
_entity_poly.pdbx_strand_id
1 'polypeptide(L)'
;MLLVQFLLLLLSSRFRAVAEDLYYFPYRQKIGFCNKGYAFGSEHMLENPWYLLLFVILGLIFILVFLGLIKGLIGLCCSRYIGEYGLSILIDLPRPLDKYQEKEYRDIPVKEYRDIPVTYDPEGWPVDPNTGERTVKTMSTKTEFFLNVIFFLAYPLAICLQICGVCCCIKPPDYGVTEQSCYNSLNMVTINERIKRKNNYYKCGQNLDIYRDEDMKEEHDTYYVIDQMKKSQTSLHVGF
;
A
#
# COMPACT_ATOMS: atom_id res chain seq x y z
N MET A 1 26.30 8.02 21.29
CA MET A 1 27.31 8.98 20.78
C MET A 1 28.32 8.32 19.83
N LEU A 2 29.02 7.24 20.23
CA LEU A 2 29.99 6.53 19.37
C LEU A 2 29.40 5.99 18.05
N LEU A 3 28.16 5.51 18.06
CA LEU A 3 27.52 4.93 16.87
C LEU A 3 27.16 6.01 15.82
N VAL A 4 26.81 7.22 16.28
CA VAL A 4 26.55 8.38 15.41
C VAL A 4 27.85 8.90 14.82
N GLN A 5 28.92 8.93 15.61
CA GLN A 5 30.25 9.35 15.16
C GLN A 5 30.85 8.33 14.17
N PHE A 6 30.61 7.04 14.38
CA PHE A 6 31.00 5.96 13.47
C PHE A 6 30.19 5.98 12.16
N LEU A 7 28.88 6.24 12.23
CA LEU A 7 28.04 6.45 11.04
C LEU A 7 28.44 7.69 10.26
N LEU A 8 28.77 8.80 10.93
CA LEU A 8 29.29 10.01 10.29
C LEU A 8 30.66 9.77 9.62
N LEU A 9 31.53 8.97 10.24
CA LEU A 9 32.81 8.57 9.63
C LEU A 9 32.62 7.61 8.44
N LEU A 10 31.69 6.66 8.53
CA LEU A 10 31.35 5.76 7.42
C LEU A 10 30.67 6.48 6.25
N LEU A 11 29.81 7.46 6.53
CA LEU A 11 29.21 8.31 5.51
C LEU A 11 30.24 9.25 4.89
N SER A 12 31.12 9.86 5.70
CA SER A 12 32.22 10.71 5.21
C SER A 12 33.18 9.95 4.29
N SER A 13 33.53 8.70 4.63
CA SER A 13 34.46 7.89 3.85
C SER A 13 33.83 7.33 2.57
N ARG A 14 32.56 6.91 2.62
CA ARG A 14 31.85 6.45 1.42
C ARG A 14 31.39 7.58 0.50
N PHE A 15 31.00 8.75 1.02
CA PHE A 15 30.73 9.91 0.17
C PHE A 15 32.00 10.39 -0.54
N ARG A 16 33.17 10.31 0.11
CA ARG A 16 34.45 10.61 -0.53
C ARG A 16 34.74 9.62 -1.68
N ALA A 17 34.45 8.34 -1.50
CA ALA A 17 34.62 7.33 -2.57
C ALA A 17 33.63 7.50 -3.74
N VAL A 18 32.35 7.81 -3.46
CA VAL A 18 31.33 8.02 -4.52
C VAL A 18 31.54 9.34 -5.25
N ALA A 19 32.06 10.37 -4.57
CA ALA A 19 32.48 11.62 -5.21
C ALA A 19 33.71 11.41 -6.10
N GLU A 20 34.67 10.56 -5.72
CA GLU A 20 35.81 10.23 -6.57
C GLU A 20 35.40 9.42 -7.83
N ASP A 21 34.42 8.52 -7.73
CA ASP A 21 33.94 7.73 -8.87
C ASP A 21 33.08 8.54 -9.86
N LEU A 22 32.33 9.56 -9.41
CA LEU A 22 31.55 10.44 -10.30
C LEU A 22 32.42 11.45 -11.08
N TYR A 23 33.65 11.71 -10.63
CA TYR A 23 34.61 12.56 -11.33
C TYR A 23 35.47 11.80 -12.36
N TYR A 24 35.38 10.46 -12.41
CA TYR A 24 36.07 9.62 -13.39
C TYR A 24 35.21 9.36 -14.65
N PHE A 25 34.62 10.41 -15.22
CA PHE A 25 34.07 10.35 -16.58
C PHE A 25 35.20 10.62 -17.60
N PRO A 26 35.50 9.72 -18.56
CA PRO A 26 36.73 9.79 -19.33
C PRO A 26 36.56 10.71 -20.55
N TYR A 27 36.60 12.03 -20.35
CA TYR A 27 36.91 12.94 -21.46
C TYR A 27 38.43 13.03 -21.63
N ARG A 28 38.95 12.09 -22.41
CA ARG A 28 40.35 12.01 -22.83
C ARG A 28 40.66 13.15 -23.80
N GLN A 29 40.88 14.37 -23.30
CA GLN A 29 41.47 15.45 -24.08
C GLN A 29 42.94 15.58 -23.71
N LYS A 30 43.81 15.14 -24.62
CA LYS A 30 45.26 15.30 -24.56
C LYS A 30 45.58 16.79 -24.49
N ILE A 31 45.90 17.29 -23.30
CA ILE A 31 46.66 18.54 -23.16
C ILE A 31 47.72 18.27 -22.11
N GLY A 32 48.98 18.27 -22.56
CA GLY A 32 50.13 18.21 -21.66
C GLY A 32 50.14 19.47 -20.80
N PHE A 33 50.03 19.30 -19.49
CA PHE A 33 50.33 20.36 -18.55
C PHE A 33 51.18 19.84 -17.39
N CYS A 34 52.26 20.59 -17.21
CA CYS A 34 53.17 20.66 -16.09
C CYS A 34 52.58 20.25 -14.73
N ASN A 35 53.41 19.51 -14.01
CA ASN A 35 53.32 19.12 -12.61
C ASN A 35 53.36 20.38 -11.71
N LYS A 36 52.24 21.10 -11.57
CA LYS A 36 52.03 22.04 -10.46
C LYS A 36 51.02 21.40 -9.53
N GLY A 37 51.46 21.12 -8.30
CA GLY A 37 50.61 20.59 -7.24
C GLY A 37 49.47 21.55 -6.96
N TYR A 38 48.31 21.29 -7.55
CA TYR A 38 47.06 21.88 -7.11
C TYR A 38 46.72 21.19 -5.79
N ALA A 39 47.14 21.80 -4.69
CA ALA A 39 46.48 21.58 -3.41
C ALA A 39 45.01 21.94 -3.64
N PHE A 40 44.19 20.91 -3.86
CA PHE A 40 42.77 21.02 -4.11
C PHE A 40 42.14 21.66 -2.88
N GLY A 41 41.89 22.96 -2.97
CA GLY A 41 41.49 23.83 -1.88
C GLY A 41 40.12 23.44 -1.34
N SER A 42 40.10 22.56 -0.33
CA SER A 42 38.90 22.17 0.41
C SER A 42 38.28 23.33 1.20
N GLU A 43 38.94 24.49 1.28
CA GLU A 43 38.49 25.63 2.09
C GLU A 43 37.38 26.46 1.43
N HIS A 44 37.33 26.55 0.09
CA HIS A 44 36.30 27.33 -0.61
C HIS A 44 34.93 26.65 -0.72
N MET A 45 34.83 25.34 -0.45
CA MET A 45 33.54 24.64 -0.51
C MET A 45 32.60 25.02 0.64
N LEU A 46 33.13 25.39 1.81
CA LEU A 46 32.32 25.75 2.99
C LEU A 46 31.89 27.22 3.02
N GLU A 47 32.47 28.09 2.19
CA GLU A 47 32.10 29.51 2.14
C GLU A 47 30.79 29.78 1.39
N ASN A 48 30.41 28.86 0.50
CA ASN A 48 29.19 29.00 -0.30
C ASN A 48 27.96 28.59 0.52
N PRO A 49 27.04 29.52 0.83
CA PRO A 49 25.91 29.23 1.72
C PRO A 49 24.93 28.19 1.15
N TRP A 50 24.87 28.04 -0.19
CA TRP A 50 24.08 27.00 -0.85
C TRP A 50 24.55 25.58 -0.50
N TYR A 51 25.86 25.33 -0.46
CA TYR A 51 26.37 24.00 -0.08
C TYR A 51 26.13 23.72 1.40
N LEU A 52 26.31 24.73 2.28
CA LEU A 52 25.98 24.60 3.70
C LEU A 52 24.50 24.24 3.90
N LEU A 53 23.59 24.92 3.19
CA LEU A 53 22.16 24.61 3.23
C LEU A 53 21.87 23.17 2.78
N LEU A 54 22.48 22.73 1.68
CA LEU A 54 22.33 21.35 1.18
C LEU A 54 22.83 20.33 2.21
N PHE A 55 23.97 20.57 2.85
CA PHE A 55 24.47 19.69 3.92
C PHE A 55 23.53 19.63 5.11
N VAL A 56 22.94 20.77 5.51
CA VAL A 56 21.95 20.81 6.60
C VAL A 56 20.70 20.00 6.24
N ILE A 57 20.15 20.19 5.03
CA ILE A 57 18.98 19.43 4.57
C ILE A 57 19.29 17.93 4.50
N LEU A 58 20.44 17.56 3.95
CA LEU A 58 20.85 16.16 3.86
C LEU A 58 21.03 15.53 5.25
N GLY A 59 21.63 16.27 6.18
CA GLY A 59 21.77 15.84 7.57
C GLY A 59 20.42 15.64 8.27
N LEU A 60 19.47 16.55 8.03
CA LEU A 60 18.11 16.43 8.55
C LEU A 60 17.39 15.20 8.00
N ILE A 61 17.44 14.98 6.68
CA ILE A 61 16.87 13.78 6.04
C ILE A 61 17.50 12.51 6.64
N PHE A 62 18.81 12.50 6.83
CA PHE A 62 19.51 11.37 7.41
C PHE A 62 19.05 11.07 8.85
N ILE A 63 18.90 12.11 9.69
CA ILE A 63 18.38 11.97 11.06
C ILE A 63 16.95 11.42 11.06
N LEU A 64 16.07 11.92 10.18
CA LEU A 64 14.69 11.45 10.09
C LEU A 64 14.62 9.97 9.68
N VAL A 65 15.41 9.56 8.68
CA VAL A 65 15.51 8.16 8.25
C VAL A 65 16.04 7.29 9.38
N PHE A 66 17.04 7.76 10.13
CA PHE A 66 17.60 7.04 11.28
C PHE A 66 16.57 6.87 12.41
N LEU A 67 15.77 7.90 12.71
CA LEU A 67 14.65 7.78 13.65
C LEU A 67 13.59 6.79 13.16
N GLY A 68 13.29 6.78 11.87
CA GLY A 68 12.40 5.81 11.24
C GLY A 68 12.91 4.37 11.37
N LEU A 69 14.22 4.16 11.17
CA LEU A 69 14.87 2.87 11.39
C LEU A 69 14.76 2.43 12.85
N ILE A 70 15.01 3.32 13.81
CA ILE A 70 14.86 3.01 15.25
C ILE A 70 13.40 2.61 15.54
N LYS A 71 12.42 3.39 15.06
CA LYS A 71 11.00 3.09 15.25
C LYS A 71 10.62 1.74 14.62
N GLY A 72 11.10 1.47 13.40
CA GLY A 72 10.88 0.20 12.72
C GLY A 72 11.49 -0.99 13.47
N LEU A 73 12.69 -0.83 14.04
CA LEU A 73 13.32 -1.86 14.88
C LEU A 73 12.57 -2.08 16.19
N ILE A 74 12.08 -1.01 16.84
CA ILE A 74 11.25 -1.13 18.05
C ILE A 74 9.93 -1.86 17.75
N GLY A 75 9.28 -1.53 16.61
CA GLY A 75 8.08 -2.22 16.16
C GLY A 75 8.31 -3.71 15.89
N LEU A 76 9.49 -4.06 15.34
CA LEU A 76 9.87 -5.44 15.06
C LEU A 76 10.25 -6.23 16.33
N CYS A 77 11.00 -5.61 17.25
CA CYS A 77 11.62 -6.31 18.38
C CYS A 77 10.82 -6.23 19.70
N CYS A 78 10.16 -5.11 19.97
CA CYS A 78 9.61 -4.84 21.31
C CYS A 78 8.09 -4.98 21.37
N SER A 79 7.36 -4.32 20.47
CA SER A 79 5.90 -4.31 20.53
C SER A 79 5.26 -3.90 19.21
N ARG A 80 4.31 -4.72 18.76
CA ARG A 80 3.45 -4.46 17.61
C ARG A 80 2.68 -3.13 17.75
N TYR A 81 2.18 -2.83 18.95
CA TYR A 81 1.42 -1.61 19.22
C TYR A 81 2.22 -0.34 18.89
N ILE A 82 3.53 -0.33 19.16
CA ILE A 82 4.40 0.83 18.89
C ILE A 82 4.69 0.95 17.39
N GLY A 83 4.80 -0.19 16.69
CA GLY A 83 4.99 -0.25 15.25
C GLY A 83 3.78 0.28 14.49
N GLU A 84 2.57 -0.06 14.95
CA GLU A 84 1.30 0.38 14.36
C GLU A 84 0.92 1.82 14.75
N TYR A 85 1.44 2.32 15.87
CA TYR A 85 1.12 3.68 16.34
C TYR A 85 1.52 4.75 15.32
N GLY A 86 0.50 5.50 14.87
CA GLY A 86 0.62 6.60 13.90
C GLY A 86 0.52 6.18 12.44
N LEU A 87 0.62 4.88 12.12
CA LEU A 87 0.50 4.41 10.73
C LEU A 87 -0.90 4.61 10.15
N SER A 88 -1.93 4.62 11.00
CA SER A 88 -3.32 4.90 10.61
C SER A 88 -3.54 6.28 9.98
N ILE A 89 -2.62 7.23 10.20
CA ILE A 89 -2.69 8.57 9.58
C ILE A 89 -2.12 8.54 8.16
N LEU A 90 -1.19 7.63 7.88
CA LEU A 90 -0.51 7.52 6.59
C LEU A 90 -1.22 6.60 5.60
N ILE A 91 -2.01 5.67 6.11
CA ILE A 91 -2.64 4.61 5.33
C ILE A 91 -4.11 4.61 5.68
N ASP A 92 -4.94 4.75 4.66
CA ASP A 92 -6.37 4.50 4.78
C ASP A 92 -6.59 3.00 4.95
N LEU A 93 -7.06 2.61 6.14
CA LEU A 93 -7.62 1.28 6.40
C LEU A 93 -9.16 1.38 6.25
N PRO A 94 -9.87 0.32 5.85
CA PRO A 94 -9.43 -1.08 5.72
C PRO A 94 -8.89 -1.46 4.33
N ARG A 95 -7.70 -2.07 4.29
CA ARG A 95 -7.10 -2.56 3.06
C ARG A 95 -7.51 -4.03 2.83
N PRO A 96 -7.97 -4.42 1.63
CA PRO A 96 -8.24 -5.82 1.33
C PRO A 96 -6.96 -6.64 1.47
N LEU A 97 -7.07 -7.71 2.26
CA LEU A 97 -6.06 -8.69 2.52
C LEU A 97 -6.28 -9.91 1.62
N ASP A 98 -5.28 -10.28 0.84
CA ASP A 98 -5.37 -11.49 0.01
C ASP A 98 -5.34 -12.76 0.85
N LYS A 99 -4.54 -12.76 1.93
CA LYS A 99 -4.30 -13.90 2.83
C LYS A 99 -3.95 -13.44 4.25
N TYR A 100 -4.33 -14.24 5.24
CA TYR A 100 -3.88 -14.09 6.62
C TYR A 100 -2.35 -14.15 6.72
N GLN A 101 -1.78 -13.23 7.49
CA GLN A 101 -0.31 -13.06 7.55
C GLN A 101 0.34 -13.72 8.76
N GLU A 102 -0.47 -14.11 9.74
CA GLU A 102 -0.02 -14.75 10.97
C GLU A 102 0.53 -16.15 10.69
N LYS A 103 1.55 -16.53 11.47
CA LYS A 103 2.26 -17.81 11.30
C LYS A 103 1.34 -19.00 11.60
N GLU A 104 0.42 -18.81 12.53
CA GLU A 104 -0.55 -19.80 12.96
C GLU A 104 -1.38 -20.31 11.78
N TYR A 105 -1.83 -19.46 10.86
CA TYR A 105 -2.55 -19.90 9.65
C TYR A 105 -1.62 -20.33 8.50
N ARG A 106 -0.36 -19.89 8.51
CA ARG A 106 0.61 -20.19 7.44
C ARG A 106 1.24 -21.58 7.57
N ASP A 107 1.52 -21.99 8.80
CA ASP A 107 2.35 -23.16 9.11
C ASP A 107 1.52 -24.42 9.40
N ILE A 108 0.18 -24.33 9.39
CA ILE A 108 -0.70 -25.51 9.51
C ILE A 108 -0.51 -26.40 8.25
N PRO A 109 -0.08 -27.67 8.42
CA PRO A 109 0.24 -28.57 7.31
C PRO A 109 -1.01 -29.16 6.61
N VAL A 110 -2.20 -28.71 7.00
CA VAL A 110 -3.45 -29.15 6.39
C VAL A 110 -3.62 -28.38 5.09
N LYS A 111 -3.58 -29.12 3.98
CA LYS A 111 -3.80 -28.65 2.59
C LYS A 111 -5.11 -27.86 2.40
N GLU A 112 -5.98 -27.86 3.39
CA GLU A 112 -7.29 -27.21 3.45
C GLU A 112 -7.26 -25.82 4.12
N TYR A 113 -6.31 -25.54 5.02
CA TYR A 113 -6.25 -24.26 5.76
C TYR A 113 -5.47 -23.14 5.03
N ARG A 114 -4.59 -23.50 4.08
CA ARG A 114 -3.74 -22.54 3.35
C ARG A 114 -4.51 -21.58 2.44
N ASP A 115 -5.74 -21.95 2.08
CA ASP A 115 -6.60 -21.20 1.15
C ASP A 115 -7.90 -20.73 1.82
N ILE A 116 -7.92 -20.55 3.14
CA ILE A 116 -9.07 -19.96 3.83
C ILE A 116 -9.24 -18.52 3.34
N PRO A 117 -10.41 -18.17 2.78
CA PRO A 117 -10.70 -16.81 2.37
C PRO A 117 -10.67 -15.89 3.59
N VAL A 118 -10.10 -14.70 3.43
CA VAL A 118 -10.11 -13.69 4.49
C VAL A 118 -11.56 -13.29 4.75
N THR A 119 -11.99 -13.49 5.99
CA THR A 119 -13.32 -13.09 6.46
C THR A 119 -13.24 -11.64 6.88
N TYR A 120 -14.24 -10.86 6.45
CA TYR A 120 -14.37 -9.46 6.79
C TYR A 120 -15.63 -9.27 7.62
N ASP A 121 -15.58 -8.30 8.53
CA ASP A 121 -16.77 -7.85 9.24
C ASP A 121 -17.64 -6.92 8.38
N PRO A 122 -18.83 -6.50 8.85
CA PRO A 122 -19.70 -5.58 8.10
C PRO A 122 -19.08 -4.20 7.84
N GLU A 123 -18.04 -3.82 8.58
CA GLU A 123 -17.30 -2.57 8.42
C GLU A 123 -16.09 -2.73 7.46
N GLY A 124 -15.89 -3.92 6.88
CA GLY A 124 -14.81 -4.20 5.94
C GLY A 124 -13.46 -4.52 6.58
N TRP A 125 -13.38 -4.73 7.90
CA TRP A 125 -12.15 -5.11 8.59
C TRP A 125 -11.90 -6.62 8.56
N PRO A 126 -10.65 -7.06 8.35
CA PRO A 126 -10.32 -8.47 8.44
C PRO A 126 -10.47 -8.97 9.87
N VAL A 127 -11.21 -10.06 10.04
CA VAL A 127 -11.45 -10.71 11.33
C VAL A 127 -10.87 -12.11 11.35
N ASP A 128 -10.50 -12.56 12.54
CA ASP A 128 -10.05 -13.94 12.75
C ASP A 128 -11.26 -14.88 12.51
N PRO A 129 -11.13 -15.90 11.63
CA PRO A 129 -12.25 -16.78 11.30
C PRO A 129 -12.74 -17.61 12.49
N ASN A 130 -11.91 -17.83 13.51
CA ASN A 130 -12.26 -18.66 14.67
C ASN A 130 -12.92 -17.87 15.79
N THR A 131 -12.45 -16.64 16.03
CA THR A 131 -12.90 -15.79 17.16
C THR A 131 -13.86 -14.69 16.72
N GLY A 132 -13.82 -14.28 15.45
CA GLY A 132 -14.55 -13.12 14.93
C GLY A 132 -13.98 -11.79 15.41
N GLU A 133 -12.82 -11.77 16.06
CA GLU A 133 -12.22 -10.55 16.59
C GLU A 133 -11.29 -9.86 15.55
N ARG A 134 -11.15 -8.53 15.67
CA ARG A 134 -10.24 -7.71 14.85
C ARG A 134 -8.79 -7.79 15.32
N THR A 135 -8.30 -9.00 15.60
CA THR A 135 -6.91 -9.25 16.07
C THR A 135 -5.93 -9.42 14.90
N VAL A 136 -6.47 -9.62 13.70
CA VAL A 136 -5.72 -9.99 12.50
C VAL A 136 -4.76 -8.89 12.06
N LYS A 137 -3.54 -9.31 11.72
CA LYS A 137 -2.54 -8.39 11.15
C LYS A 137 -2.87 -7.99 9.70
N THR A 138 -3.14 -6.70 9.51
CA THR A 138 -3.47 -6.09 8.22
C THR A 138 -2.24 -5.84 7.33
N MET A 139 -1.03 -5.84 7.88
CA MET A 139 0.19 -5.49 7.13
C MET A 139 1.36 -6.40 7.44
N SER A 140 2.14 -6.73 6.40
CA SER A 140 3.26 -7.65 6.59
C SER A 140 4.33 -6.98 7.44
N THR A 141 5.04 -7.76 8.26
CA THR A 141 6.14 -7.22 9.09
C THR A 141 7.18 -6.46 8.26
N LYS A 142 7.43 -6.90 7.03
CA LYS A 142 8.30 -6.19 6.10
C LYS A 142 7.72 -4.83 5.72
N THR A 143 6.44 -4.81 5.33
CA THR A 143 5.75 -3.57 4.94
C THR A 143 5.67 -2.59 6.12
N GLU A 144 5.30 -3.06 7.31
CA GLU A 144 5.27 -2.28 8.54
C GLU A 144 6.65 -1.66 8.86
N PHE A 145 7.72 -2.44 8.70
CA PHE A 145 9.09 -1.93 8.86
C PHE A 145 9.40 -0.81 7.85
N PHE A 146 9.14 -1.04 6.56
CA PHE A 146 9.39 -0.01 5.53
C PHE A 146 8.58 1.25 5.76
N LEU A 147 7.32 1.12 6.17
CA LEU A 147 6.46 2.25 6.47
C LEU A 147 6.96 3.04 7.68
N ASN A 148 7.42 2.37 8.74
CA ASN A 148 8.03 3.04 9.89
C ASN A 148 9.33 3.76 9.52
N VAL A 149 10.13 3.23 8.58
CA VAL A 149 11.35 3.90 8.09
C VAL A 149 11.02 5.22 7.37
N ILE A 150 9.99 5.21 6.51
CA ILE A 150 9.59 6.41 5.78
C ILE A 150 8.65 7.32 6.59
N PHE A 151 8.14 6.87 7.73
CA PHE A 151 7.10 7.56 8.51
C PHE A 151 7.51 9.00 8.84
N PHE A 152 8.71 9.21 9.37
CA PHE A 152 9.17 10.56 9.73
C PHE A 152 9.40 11.49 8.54
N LEU A 153 9.55 10.94 7.33
CA LEU A 153 9.63 11.73 6.09
C LEU A 153 8.24 12.03 5.53
N ALA A 154 7.38 11.01 5.49
CA ALA A 154 6.06 11.08 4.86
C ALA A 154 5.03 11.79 5.75
N TYR A 155 5.11 11.67 7.07
CA TYR A 155 4.18 12.29 8.02
C TYR A 155 4.14 13.82 7.92
N PRO A 156 5.27 14.57 7.99
CA PRO A 156 5.22 16.01 7.81
C PRO A 156 4.73 16.42 6.42
N LEU A 157 5.04 15.64 5.37
CA LEU A 157 4.51 15.88 4.03
C LEU A 157 2.99 15.70 3.98
N ALA A 158 2.45 14.66 4.61
CA ALA A 158 1.02 14.40 4.70
C ALA A 158 0.30 15.53 5.43
N ILE A 159 0.84 16.00 6.57
CA ILE A 159 0.29 17.15 7.30
C ILE A 159 0.34 18.42 6.44
N CYS A 160 1.46 18.69 5.78
CA CYS A 160 1.57 19.84 4.89
C CYS A 160 0.52 19.79 3.78
N LEU A 161 0.27 18.61 3.18
CA LEU A 161 -0.77 18.43 2.18
C LEU A 161 -2.18 18.63 2.76
N GLN A 162 -2.46 18.13 3.96
CA GLN A 162 -3.74 18.34 4.64
C GLN A 162 -3.98 19.82 4.93
N ILE A 163 -2.99 20.52 5.49
CA ILE A 163 -3.06 21.97 5.76
C ILE A 163 -3.24 22.73 4.44
N CYS A 164 -2.47 22.40 3.40
CA CYS A 164 -2.63 22.99 2.07
C CYS A 164 -4.02 22.74 1.49
N GLY A 165 -4.61 21.55 1.69
CA GLY A 165 -5.98 21.24 1.27
C GLY A 165 -7.01 22.15 1.95
N VAL A 166 -6.84 22.38 3.25
CA VAL A 166 -7.69 23.31 4.04
C VAL A 166 -7.49 24.76 3.60
N CYS A 167 -6.25 25.20 3.40
CA CYS A 167 -5.92 26.57 3.02
C CYS A 167 -6.29 26.91 1.56
N CYS A 168 -6.18 25.95 0.64
CA CYS A 168 -6.37 26.18 -0.79
C CYS A 168 -7.79 25.84 -1.29
N CYS A 169 -8.75 25.53 -0.41
CA CYS A 169 -10.12 25.17 -0.77
C CYS A 169 -10.21 24.13 -1.91
N ILE A 170 -9.22 23.23 -2.00
CA ILE A 170 -9.33 22.08 -2.89
C ILE A 170 -10.36 21.20 -2.21
N LYS A 171 -11.61 21.31 -2.65
CA LYS A 171 -12.65 20.34 -2.26
C LYS A 171 -12.00 18.98 -2.48
N PRO A 172 -11.89 18.13 -1.44
CA PRO A 172 -11.48 16.76 -1.68
C PRO A 172 -12.36 16.27 -2.83
N PRO A 173 -11.82 15.60 -3.86
CA PRO A 173 -12.68 14.86 -4.78
C PRO A 173 -13.62 14.07 -3.89
N ASP A 174 -14.91 14.20 -4.16
CA ASP A 174 -15.99 13.70 -3.33
C ASP A 174 -15.88 12.17 -3.22
N TYR A 175 -14.96 11.70 -2.37
CA TYR A 175 -14.92 10.35 -1.80
C TYR A 175 -15.99 10.25 -0.68
N GLY A 176 -16.97 11.16 -0.69
CA GLY A 176 -18.19 11.18 0.07
C GLY A 176 -19.39 10.59 -0.69
N VAL A 177 -19.18 9.71 -1.67
CA VAL A 177 -20.21 8.70 -1.94
C VAL A 177 -20.13 7.72 -0.78
N THR A 178 -20.90 8.02 0.26
CA THR A 178 -21.31 7.10 1.33
C THR A 178 -21.29 5.65 0.83
N GLU A 179 -20.32 4.86 1.29
CA GLU A 179 -20.26 3.42 1.00
C GLU A 179 -21.60 2.75 1.33
N GLN A 180 -22.34 3.24 2.33
CA GLN A 180 -23.69 2.79 2.65
C GLN A 180 -24.69 2.85 1.48
N SER A 181 -24.60 3.83 0.58
CA SER A 181 -25.56 3.96 -0.53
C SER A 181 -25.24 3.01 -1.70
N CYS A 182 -24.03 2.49 -1.78
CA CYS A 182 -23.63 1.54 -2.84
C CYS A 182 -23.91 0.08 -2.44
N TYR A 183 -23.90 -0.21 -1.12
CA TYR A 183 -24.17 -1.55 -0.60
C TYR A 183 -25.64 -1.82 -0.25
N ASN A 184 -26.45 -0.79 0.01
CA ASN A 184 -27.87 -0.98 0.36
C ASN A 184 -28.74 -1.47 -0.81
N SER A 185 -28.27 -1.41 -2.06
CA SER A 185 -29.01 -1.90 -3.24
C SER A 185 -28.44 -3.19 -3.84
N LEU A 186 -27.53 -3.86 -3.14
CA LEU A 186 -26.99 -5.15 -3.59
C LEU A 186 -27.48 -6.25 -2.66
N ASN A 187 -28.57 -6.92 -3.05
CA ASN A 187 -28.87 -8.27 -2.59
C ASN A 187 -27.70 -9.18 -3.00
N MET A 188 -26.69 -9.31 -2.15
CA MET A 188 -25.58 -10.22 -2.41
C MET A 188 -26.10 -11.65 -2.34
N VAL A 189 -26.36 -12.24 -3.51
CA VAL A 189 -26.45 -13.69 -3.63
C VAL A 189 -25.08 -14.25 -3.28
N THR A 190 -24.98 -14.95 -2.16
CA THR A 190 -23.79 -15.68 -1.74
C THR A 190 -23.49 -16.79 -2.75
N ILE A 191 -22.71 -16.48 -3.80
CA ILE A 191 -22.29 -17.49 -4.77
C ILE A 191 -21.18 -18.33 -4.13
N ASN A 192 -21.57 -19.53 -3.73
CA ASN A 192 -20.72 -20.59 -3.21
C ASN A 192 -19.45 -20.77 -4.08
N GLU A 193 -18.26 -20.65 -3.48
CA GLU A 193 -16.97 -20.43 -4.17
C GLU A 193 -16.43 -21.57 -5.06
N ARG A 194 -17.21 -22.61 -5.36
CA ARG A 194 -16.75 -23.73 -6.21
C ARG A 194 -16.57 -23.39 -7.70
N ILE A 195 -16.92 -22.19 -8.16
CA ILE A 195 -16.88 -21.79 -9.58
C ILE A 195 -15.59 -21.04 -9.98
N LYS A 196 -14.66 -20.75 -9.04
CA LYS A 196 -13.39 -20.03 -9.33
C LYS A 196 -12.30 -20.89 -10.02
N ARG A 197 -12.66 -21.75 -10.97
CA ARG A 197 -11.71 -22.36 -11.92
C ARG A 197 -12.17 -22.18 -13.36
N LYS A 198 -12.06 -20.96 -13.87
CA LYS A 198 -11.55 -20.68 -15.22
C LYS A 198 -11.41 -19.17 -15.38
N ASN A 199 -10.22 -18.78 -15.86
CA ASN A 199 -9.80 -17.44 -16.22
C ASN A 199 -10.95 -16.60 -16.80
N ASN A 200 -11.33 -15.52 -16.12
CA ASN A 200 -11.88 -14.28 -16.68
C ASN A 200 -12.00 -13.26 -15.55
N TYR A 201 -10.93 -12.50 -15.31
CA TYR A 201 -11.04 -11.23 -14.59
C TYR A 201 -11.88 -10.28 -15.45
N TYR A 202 -13.11 -9.99 -15.03
CA TYR A 202 -13.96 -9.01 -15.69
C TYR A 202 -13.36 -7.61 -15.51
N LYS A 203 -13.10 -6.97 -16.65
CA LYS A 203 -12.54 -5.62 -16.76
C LYS A 203 -13.58 -4.60 -16.29
N CYS A 204 -13.21 -3.69 -15.41
CA CYS A 204 -14.02 -2.55 -14.98
C CYS A 204 -14.58 -1.81 -16.22
N GLY A 205 -15.90 -1.71 -16.36
CA GLY A 205 -16.58 -1.05 -17.48
C GLY A 205 -17.58 -1.89 -18.28
N GLN A 206 -17.82 -3.16 -17.92
CA GLN A 206 -19.02 -3.85 -18.39
C GLN A 206 -20.20 -3.48 -17.49
N ASN A 207 -21.28 -2.95 -18.09
CA ASN A 207 -22.56 -2.80 -17.41
C ASN A 207 -23.00 -4.20 -16.95
N LEU A 208 -22.82 -4.51 -15.67
CA LEU A 208 -23.47 -5.67 -15.09
C LEU A 208 -24.97 -5.44 -15.18
N ASP A 209 -25.64 -6.41 -15.78
CA ASP A 209 -27.08 -6.44 -15.86
C ASP A 209 -27.64 -6.84 -14.49
N ILE A 210 -27.83 -5.84 -13.63
CA ILE A 210 -28.27 -6.00 -12.24
C ILE A 210 -29.76 -5.69 -12.19
N TYR A 211 -30.57 -6.62 -11.70
CA TYR A 211 -31.98 -6.36 -11.39
C TYR A 211 -32.06 -5.31 -10.28
N ARG A 212 -32.79 -4.23 -10.52
CA ARG A 212 -33.18 -3.28 -9.48
C ARG A 212 -34.63 -3.53 -9.12
N ASP A 213 -34.99 -3.30 -7.86
CA ASP A 213 -36.37 -3.47 -7.38
C ASP A 213 -37.38 -2.56 -8.11
N GLU A 214 -36.91 -1.48 -8.73
CA GLU A 214 -37.72 -0.56 -9.55
C GLU A 214 -37.88 -1.03 -11.00
N ASP A 215 -37.04 -1.98 -11.45
CA ASP A 215 -37.06 -2.46 -12.82
C ASP A 215 -38.02 -3.65 -12.92
N MET A 216 -39.11 -3.52 -13.69
CA MET A 216 -40.08 -4.59 -14.04
C MET A 216 -39.45 -5.78 -14.81
N LYS A 217 -38.12 -5.84 -14.86
CA LYS A 217 -37.34 -6.81 -15.62
C LYS A 217 -37.39 -8.21 -15.01
N GLU A 218 -37.37 -8.31 -13.69
CA GLU A 218 -37.51 -9.61 -13.00
C GLU A 218 -38.88 -10.24 -13.31
N GLU A 219 -39.94 -9.44 -13.32
CA GLU A 219 -41.29 -9.91 -13.66
C GLU A 219 -41.37 -10.39 -15.12
N HIS A 220 -40.75 -9.65 -16.04
CA HIS A 220 -40.73 -10.01 -17.46
C HIS A 220 -39.98 -11.32 -17.71
N ASP A 221 -38.79 -11.47 -17.11
CA ASP A 221 -37.97 -12.67 -17.28
C ASP A 221 -38.63 -13.89 -16.61
N THR A 222 -39.27 -13.69 -15.45
CA THR A 222 -40.08 -14.73 -14.78
C THR A 222 -41.23 -15.18 -15.67
N TYR A 223 -41.97 -14.23 -16.27
CA TYR A 223 -43.08 -14.55 -17.15
C TYR A 223 -42.61 -15.32 -18.39
N TYR A 224 -41.50 -14.91 -18.98
CA TYR A 224 -40.90 -15.60 -20.13
C TYR A 224 -40.53 -17.05 -19.79
N VAL A 225 -39.87 -17.29 -18.65
CA VAL A 225 -39.49 -18.65 -18.23
C VAL A 225 -40.73 -19.53 -18.02
N ILE A 226 -41.76 -19.01 -17.36
CA ILE A 226 -43.03 -19.74 -17.13
C ILE A 226 -43.70 -20.09 -18.47
N ASP A 227 -43.74 -19.15 -19.42
CA ASP A 227 -44.31 -19.38 -20.74
C ASP A 227 -43.54 -20.48 -21.51
N GLN A 228 -42.21 -20.44 -21.47
CA GLN A 228 -41.37 -21.48 -22.10
C GLN A 228 -41.57 -22.85 -21.44
N MET A 229 -41.69 -22.92 -20.12
CA MET A 229 -41.98 -24.17 -19.41
C MET A 229 -43.34 -24.75 -19.80
N LYS A 230 -44.38 -23.91 -19.93
CA LYS A 230 -45.71 -24.35 -20.40
C LYS A 230 -45.66 -24.89 -21.83
N LYS A 231 -44.97 -24.18 -22.73
CA LYS A 231 -44.76 -24.63 -24.11
C LYS A 231 -44.03 -25.97 -24.16
N SER A 232 -43.02 -26.18 -23.31
CA SER A 232 -42.31 -27.45 -23.21
C SER A 232 -43.22 -28.58 -22.73
N GLN A 233 -44.07 -28.35 -21.71
CA GLN A 233 -45.04 -29.35 -21.25
C GLN A 233 -46.04 -29.74 -22.35
N THR A 234 -46.56 -28.78 -23.11
CA THR A 234 -47.49 -29.07 -24.20
C THR A 234 -46.83 -29.89 -25.31
N SER A 235 -45.56 -29.63 -25.62
CA SER A 235 -44.82 -30.41 -26.62
C SER A 235 -44.58 -31.86 -26.19
N LEU A 236 -44.47 -32.13 -24.89
CA LEU A 236 -44.32 -33.49 -24.35
C LEU A 236 -45.64 -34.28 -24.38
N HIS A 237 -46.79 -33.62 -24.21
CA HIS A 237 -48.10 -34.28 -24.20
C HIS A 237 -48.68 -34.56 -25.60
N VAL A 238 -48.21 -33.88 -26.63
CA VAL A 238 -48.67 -34.09 -28.02
C VAL A 238 -47.85 -35.18 -28.74
N GLY A 239 -46.80 -35.72 -28.10
CA GLY A 239 -45.89 -36.72 -28.65
C GLY A 239 -46.20 -38.19 -28.31
N PHE A 240 -47.36 -38.49 -27.71
CA PHE A 240 -47.81 -39.87 -27.43
C PHE A 240 -49.22 -40.12 -27.98
#